data_AF-A0A8J6GUG3-F1
#
_entry.id   AF-A0A8J6GUG3-F1
#
_cell.length_a   1.000
_cell.length_b   1.000
_cell.length_c   1.000
_cell.angle_alpha   90.00
_cell.angle_beta   90.00
_cell.angle_gamma   90.00
#
_symmetry.space_group_name_H-M   'P 1'
#
loop_
_entity.id
_entity.type
_entity.pdbx_description
1 polymer ?
#
loop_
_entity_poly.entity_id
_entity_poly.type
_entity_poly.pdbx_seq_one_letter_code
_entity_poly.pdbx_strand_id
1 'polypeptide(L)'
;MARKRVRPRLIAELARRIRALREQRNQPRDSQLYALDYETLTRPHSGRRLPVRAWADVRRESRLLQLLARLPLFGLGRLVTRKSWLWQHDEPCYWRLTRVRPDYTAQNLDHGRAWGILTFKGKSEDEAREIEHVMYHDWRLVPKHEEEAFTAFTAKPEDRLNPVPYPPLLRAMILAERQKNGDTSVQEPLLNLERTRVHPWDYPAKQETKGKAKGTPV
;
A
#
# COMPACT_ATOMS: atom_id res chain seq x y z
N MET A 1 50.89 11.42 -1.94
CA MET A 1 49.50 11.50 -2.47
C MET A 1 48.80 12.72 -1.85
N ALA A 2 48.88 13.89 -2.49
CA ALA A 2 48.30 15.12 -1.94
C ALA A 2 46.76 15.11 -2.10
N ARG A 3 46.03 15.17 -0.99
CA ARG A 3 44.55 15.25 -1.00
C ARG A 3 44.11 16.55 -1.68
N LYS A 4 43.44 16.42 -2.83
CA LYS A 4 42.89 17.53 -3.62
C LYS A 4 41.87 18.29 -2.76
N ARG A 5 42.18 19.53 -2.34
CA ARG A 5 41.27 20.35 -1.51
C ARG A 5 40.07 20.80 -2.36
N VAL A 6 38.87 20.35 -1.98
CA VAL A 6 37.61 20.79 -2.62
C VAL A 6 37.23 22.17 -2.08
N ARG A 7 36.95 23.13 -2.97
CA ARG A 7 36.51 24.48 -2.58
C ARG A 7 35.11 24.40 -1.93
N PRO A 8 34.90 24.97 -0.73
CA PRO A 8 33.60 24.93 -0.06
C PRO A 8 32.55 25.73 -0.83
N ARG A 9 31.37 25.15 -1.04
CA ARG A 9 30.22 25.76 -1.72
C ARG A 9 29.17 26.21 -0.70
N LEU A 10 29.46 27.28 0.04
CA LEU A 10 28.61 27.75 1.15
C LEU A 10 27.19 28.12 0.70
N ILE A 11 27.04 28.77 -0.46
CA ILE A 11 25.73 29.15 -1.01
C ILE A 11 24.88 27.91 -1.34
N ALA A 12 25.49 26.83 -1.84
CA ALA A 12 24.77 25.60 -2.15
C ALA A 12 24.23 24.92 -0.88
N GLU A 13 25.01 24.93 0.20
CA GLU A 13 24.60 24.42 1.51
C GLU A 13 23.47 25.27 2.11
N LEU A 14 23.60 26.60 2.05
CA LEU A 14 22.57 27.53 2.51
C LEU A 14 21.25 27.33 1.74
N ALA A 15 21.32 27.28 0.41
CA ALA A 15 20.15 27.05 -0.44
C ALA A 15 19.51 25.68 -0.21
N ARG A 16 20.29 24.64 0.15
CA ARG A 16 19.75 23.32 0.52
C ARG A 16 18.97 23.40 1.82
N ARG A 17 19.52 24.05 2.85
CA ARG A 17 18.86 24.24 4.17
C ARG A 17 17.59 25.07 4.06
N ILE A 18 17.63 26.18 3.31
CA ILE A 18 16.45 27.04 3.11
C ILE A 18 15.35 26.30 2.35
N ARG A 19 15.69 25.52 1.32
CA ARG A 19 14.70 24.70 0.59
C ARG A 19 14.05 23.67 1.49
N ALA A 20 14.83 22.91 2.27
CA ALA A 20 14.28 21.94 3.22
C ALA A 20 13.35 22.59 4.26
N LEU A 21 13.73 23.76 4.79
CA LEU A 21 12.89 24.52 5.73
C LEU A 21 11.57 24.97 5.08
N ARG A 22 11.63 25.49 3.85
CA ARG A 22 10.42 25.90 3.10
C ARG A 22 9.53 24.71 2.76
N GLU A 23 10.11 23.59 2.35
CA GLU A 23 9.39 22.34 2.08
C GLU A 23 8.66 21.85 3.33
N GLN A 24 9.27 21.96 4.52
CA GLN A 24 8.64 21.55 5.77
C GLN A 24 7.55 22.53 6.23
N ARG A 25 7.79 23.85 6.15
CA ARG A 25 6.82 24.86 6.61
C ARG A 25 5.63 25.00 5.67
N ASN A 26 5.88 24.98 4.36
CA ASN A 26 4.86 25.16 3.32
C ASN A 26 4.41 23.82 2.75
N GLN A 27 4.54 22.73 3.51
CA GLN A 27 4.09 21.42 3.07
C GLN A 27 2.58 21.47 2.80
N PRO A 28 2.13 21.19 1.56
CA PRO A 28 0.71 21.18 1.27
C PRO A 28 0.01 20.11 2.10
N ARG A 29 -1.22 20.42 2.51
CA ARG A 29 -2.05 19.54 3.33
C ARG A 29 -2.69 18.45 2.48
N ASP A 30 -3.16 17.38 3.13
CA ASP A 30 -3.78 16.26 2.42
C ASP A 30 -5.08 16.72 1.74
N SER A 31 -5.80 17.66 2.36
CA SER A 31 -6.95 18.38 1.78
C SER A 31 -6.63 19.07 0.45
N GLN A 32 -5.49 19.75 0.36
CA GLN A 32 -5.07 20.47 -0.85
C GLN A 32 -4.58 19.51 -1.93
N LEU A 33 -3.73 18.54 -1.56
CA LEU A 33 -3.15 17.58 -2.50
C LEU A 33 -4.21 16.67 -3.12
N TYR A 34 -5.17 16.23 -2.31
CA TYR A 34 -6.16 15.24 -2.71
C TYR A 34 -7.55 15.81 -2.99
N ALA A 35 -7.69 17.13 -3.00
CA ALA A 35 -8.86 17.81 -3.55
C ALA A 35 -9.16 17.29 -4.97
N LEU A 36 -10.44 17.24 -5.29
CA LEU A 36 -10.93 16.74 -6.56
C LEU A 36 -12.17 17.53 -6.97
N ASP A 37 -12.15 18.02 -8.20
CA ASP A 37 -13.35 18.52 -8.86
C ASP A 37 -14.12 17.34 -9.46
N TYR A 38 -15.38 17.15 -9.03
CA TYR A 38 -16.22 16.01 -9.43
C TYR A 38 -16.82 16.16 -10.84
N GLU A 39 -16.86 17.38 -11.38
CA GLU A 39 -17.33 17.63 -12.74
C GLU A 39 -16.26 17.27 -13.76
N THR A 40 -15.07 17.87 -13.62
CA THR A 40 -13.96 17.68 -14.57
C THR A 40 -13.09 16.45 -14.27
N LEU A 41 -13.21 15.89 -13.06
CA LEU A 41 -12.40 14.80 -12.51
C LEU A 41 -10.90 15.13 -12.50
N THR A 42 -10.59 16.38 -12.15
CA THR A 42 -9.23 16.91 -12.09
C THR A 42 -8.85 17.32 -10.68
N ARG A 43 -7.55 17.17 -10.36
CA ARG A 43 -6.99 17.62 -9.08
C ARG A 43 -6.50 19.07 -9.24
N PRO A 44 -7.15 20.05 -8.60
CA PRO A 44 -6.84 21.47 -8.81
C PRO A 44 -5.38 21.80 -8.48
N HIS A 45 -4.83 21.21 -7.41
CA HIS A 45 -3.43 21.45 -7.02
C HIS A 45 -2.39 21.06 -8.10
N SER A 46 -2.67 20.06 -8.93
CA SER A 46 -1.71 19.53 -9.91
C SER A 46 -2.12 19.74 -11.36
N GLY A 47 -3.36 20.16 -11.60
CA GLY A 47 -4.00 20.19 -12.93
C GLY A 47 -4.18 18.82 -13.58
N ARG A 48 -3.89 17.70 -12.88
CA ARG A 48 -3.93 16.35 -13.47
C ARG A 48 -5.33 15.75 -13.40
N ARG A 49 -5.77 15.14 -14.52
CA ARG A 49 -7.01 14.37 -14.59
C ARG A 49 -6.82 12.97 -14.00
N LEU A 50 -7.86 12.43 -13.37
CA LEU A 50 -7.87 11.05 -12.91
C LEU A 50 -7.95 10.05 -14.08
N PRO A 51 -7.42 8.83 -13.93
CA PRO A 51 -7.56 7.80 -14.95
C PRO A 51 -9.02 7.41 -15.14
N VAL A 52 -9.43 7.16 -16.39
CA VAL A 52 -10.83 6.89 -16.79
C VAL A 52 -11.46 5.76 -15.99
N ARG A 53 -10.70 4.71 -15.68
CA ARG A 53 -11.19 3.55 -14.89
C ARG A 53 -11.66 3.94 -13.48
N ALA A 54 -11.11 5.00 -12.89
CA ALA A 54 -11.49 5.44 -11.55
C ALA A 54 -12.73 6.35 -11.52
N TRP A 55 -13.22 6.82 -12.67
CA TRP A 55 -14.28 7.84 -12.72
C TRP A 55 -15.61 7.36 -12.15
N ALA A 56 -15.96 6.10 -12.40
CA ALA A 56 -17.19 5.51 -11.88
C ALA A 56 -17.17 5.41 -10.35
N ASP A 57 -16.06 4.92 -9.81
CA ASP A 57 -15.89 4.71 -8.37
C ASP A 57 -15.83 6.05 -7.61
N VAL A 58 -15.16 7.07 -8.18
CA VAL A 58 -15.12 8.44 -7.64
C VAL A 58 -16.51 9.05 -7.43
N ARG A 59 -17.48 8.72 -8.29
CA ARG A 59 -18.82 9.29 -8.23
C ARG A 59 -19.76 8.51 -7.30
N ARG A 60 -19.46 7.25 -7.00
CA ARG A 60 -20.35 6.34 -6.27
C ARG A 60 -19.86 6.01 -4.86
N GLU A 61 -18.57 5.74 -4.74
CA GLU A 61 -17.94 5.31 -3.50
C GLU A 61 -17.41 6.50 -2.70
N SER A 62 -17.10 6.26 -1.43
CA SER A 62 -16.62 7.30 -0.51
C SER A 62 -15.14 7.13 -0.17
N ARG A 63 -14.52 8.23 0.29
CA ARG A 63 -13.19 8.19 0.90
C ARG A 63 -13.28 7.59 2.30
N LEU A 64 -12.16 7.06 2.81
CA LEU A 64 -12.14 6.45 4.13
C LEU A 64 -12.56 7.45 5.22
N LEU A 65 -11.89 8.61 5.30
CA LEU A 65 -12.17 9.58 6.37
C LEU A 65 -13.55 10.23 6.25
N GLN A 66 -14.10 10.35 5.04
CA GLN A 66 -15.47 10.82 4.86
C GLN A 66 -16.49 9.89 5.53
N LEU A 67 -16.24 8.57 5.56
CA LEU A 67 -17.05 7.60 6.29
C LEU A 67 -16.79 7.69 7.81
N LEU A 68 -15.53 7.78 8.20
CA LEU A 68 -15.13 7.78 9.61
C LEU A 68 -15.52 9.07 10.36
N ALA A 69 -15.51 10.23 9.69
CA ALA A 69 -15.86 11.51 10.30
C ALA A 69 -17.31 11.56 10.82
N ARG A 70 -18.18 10.67 10.35
CA ARG A 70 -19.58 10.54 10.81
C ARG A 70 -19.72 9.64 12.04
N LEU A 71 -18.64 8.97 12.46
CA LEU A 71 -18.64 8.02 13.56
C LEU A 71 -18.00 8.64 14.81
N PRO A 72 -18.44 8.23 16.02
CA PRO A 72 -17.76 8.61 17.24
C PRO A 72 -16.31 8.11 17.21
N LEU A 73 -15.39 8.96 17.66
CA LEU A 73 -13.95 8.69 17.70
C LEU A 73 -13.39 8.21 16.35
N PHE A 74 -13.93 8.67 15.21
CA PHE A 74 -13.52 8.23 13.88
C PHE A 74 -13.61 6.70 13.66
N GLY A 75 -14.50 6.02 14.37
CA GLY A 75 -14.75 4.59 14.16
C GLY A 75 -13.60 3.68 14.60
N LEU A 76 -12.82 4.05 15.63
CA LEU A 76 -11.81 3.17 16.20
C LEU A 76 -12.39 1.79 16.57
N GLY A 77 -11.64 0.74 16.23
CA GLY A 77 -12.05 -0.65 16.42
C GLY A 77 -13.01 -1.20 15.37
N ARG A 78 -13.55 -0.37 14.46
CA ARG A 78 -14.44 -0.81 13.38
C ARG A 78 -13.67 -1.44 12.22
N LEU A 79 -14.39 -2.25 11.45
CA LEU A 79 -13.90 -2.88 10.23
C LEU A 79 -14.24 -2.04 9.01
N VAL A 80 -13.24 -1.77 8.18
CA VAL A 80 -13.40 -1.13 6.87
C VAL A 80 -12.88 -2.03 5.77
N THR A 81 -13.63 -2.13 4.68
CA THR A 81 -13.29 -2.92 3.50
C THR A 81 -13.25 -2.03 2.27
N ARG A 82 -12.88 -2.62 1.12
CA ARG A 82 -12.78 -1.94 -0.16
C ARG A 82 -13.67 -2.62 -1.19
N LYS A 83 -14.35 -1.83 -2.03
CA LYS A 83 -15.17 -2.34 -3.11
C LYS A 83 -14.35 -3.17 -4.10
N SER A 84 -13.13 -2.74 -4.42
CA SER A 84 -12.20 -3.51 -5.24
C SER A 84 -11.88 -4.90 -4.67
N TRP A 85 -11.76 -5.04 -3.35
CA TRP A 85 -11.50 -6.34 -2.72
C TRP A 85 -12.72 -7.24 -2.73
N LEU A 86 -13.90 -6.68 -2.43
CA LEU A 86 -15.16 -7.42 -2.48
C LEU A 86 -15.47 -8.02 -3.86
N TRP A 87 -14.96 -7.41 -4.93
CA TRP A 87 -15.15 -7.92 -6.30
C TRP A 87 -14.06 -8.90 -6.73
N GLN A 88 -12.90 -8.86 -6.08
CA GLN A 88 -11.73 -9.62 -6.49
C GLN A 88 -11.53 -10.90 -5.70
N HIS A 89 -11.92 -10.90 -4.42
CA HIS A 89 -11.71 -12.01 -3.50
C HIS A 89 -13.01 -12.34 -2.77
N ASP A 90 -13.32 -13.63 -2.69
CA ASP A 90 -14.44 -14.13 -1.88
C ASP A 90 -14.08 -14.16 -0.38
N GLU A 91 -12.77 -14.24 -0.07
CA GLU A 91 -12.28 -14.26 1.29
C GLU A 91 -12.34 -12.85 1.93
N PRO A 92 -12.59 -12.76 3.25
CA PRO A 92 -12.74 -11.47 3.88
C PRO A 92 -11.42 -10.71 3.91
N CYS A 93 -11.49 -9.48 3.40
CA CYS A 93 -10.40 -8.52 3.34
C CYS A 93 -10.85 -7.22 3.99
N TYR A 94 -10.22 -6.84 5.09
CA TYR A 94 -10.58 -5.65 5.84
C TYR A 94 -9.41 -5.12 6.66
N TRP A 95 -9.55 -3.86 7.08
CA TRP A 95 -8.72 -3.25 8.09
C TRP A 95 -9.51 -3.05 9.37
N ARG A 96 -8.89 -3.42 10.50
CA ARG A 96 -9.37 -3.06 11.83
C ARG A 96 -8.69 -1.78 12.28
N LEU A 97 -9.46 -0.70 12.43
CA LEU A 97 -8.92 0.62 12.74
C LEU A 97 -8.36 0.71 14.16
N THR A 98 -7.13 1.20 14.30
CA THR A 98 -6.46 1.38 15.60
C THR A 98 -6.14 2.83 15.89
N ARG A 99 -5.86 3.64 14.87
CA ARG A 99 -5.58 5.07 15.02
C ARG A 99 -6.06 5.82 13.79
N VAL A 100 -6.59 7.03 13.99
CA VAL A 100 -6.94 7.95 12.90
C VAL A 100 -6.35 9.31 13.21
N ARG A 101 -5.74 9.94 12.21
CA ARG A 101 -5.23 11.30 12.25
C ARG A 101 -5.91 12.11 11.14
N PRO A 102 -7.02 12.79 11.44
CA PRO A 102 -7.68 13.64 10.46
C PRO A 102 -6.85 14.87 10.12
N ASP A 103 -7.03 15.37 8.91
CA ASP A 103 -6.55 16.67 8.49
C ASP A 103 -7.55 17.75 8.95
N TYR A 104 -7.18 18.47 10.00
CA TYR A 104 -8.01 19.54 10.59
C TYR A 104 -8.19 20.76 9.67
N THR A 105 -7.43 20.85 8.57
CA THR A 105 -7.59 21.93 7.58
C THR A 105 -8.75 21.69 6.62
N ALA A 106 -9.23 20.45 6.54
CA ALA A 106 -10.39 20.12 5.73
C ALA A 106 -11.68 20.51 6.47
N GLN A 107 -12.55 21.29 5.83
CA GLN A 107 -13.81 21.74 6.42
C GLN A 107 -14.69 20.58 6.92
N ASN A 108 -14.69 19.45 6.20
CA ASN A 108 -15.52 18.29 6.50
C ASN A 108 -14.73 17.13 7.16
N LEU A 109 -13.46 17.35 7.51
CA LEU A 109 -12.55 16.32 8.04
C LEU A 109 -12.49 15.04 7.17
N ASP A 110 -12.62 15.19 5.85
CA ASP A 110 -12.73 14.11 4.86
C ASP A 110 -11.37 13.61 4.36
N HIS A 111 -10.28 14.18 4.86
CA HIS A 111 -8.89 13.86 4.52
C HIS A 111 -8.06 13.55 5.77
N GLY A 112 -6.98 12.77 5.58
CA GLY A 112 -5.98 12.49 6.61
C GLY A 112 -5.42 11.08 6.49
N ARG A 113 -5.04 10.51 7.63
CA ARG A 113 -4.34 9.21 7.71
C ARG A 113 -5.02 8.27 8.69
N ALA A 114 -4.90 6.99 8.43
CA ALA A 114 -5.42 5.94 9.31
C ALA A 114 -4.38 4.84 9.47
N TRP A 115 -4.42 4.17 10.61
CA TRP A 115 -3.65 2.97 10.91
C TRP A 115 -4.61 1.88 11.33
N GLY A 116 -4.25 0.65 11.01
CA GLY A 116 -5.04 -0.51 11.37
C GLY A 116 -4.28 -1.80 11.22
N ILE A 117 -4.92 -2.88 11.69
CA ILE A 117 -4.45 -4.25 11.49
C ILE A 117 -5.12 -4.76 10.21
N LEU A 118 -4.31 -5.23 9.26
CA LEU A 118 -4.81 -5.80 8.02
C LEU A 118 -5.22 -7.25 8.27
N THR A 119 -6.41 -7.62 7.83
CA THR A 119 -6.76 -9.02 7.57
C THR A 119 -6.99 -9.16 6.08
N PHE A 120 -6.12 -9.92 5.39
CA PHE A 120 -6.19 -10.11 3.95
C PHE A 120 -6.37 -11.60 3.64
N LYS A 121 -7.45 -11.92 2.94
CA LYS A 121 -7.86 -13.31 2.66
C LYS A 121 -7.94 -14.18 3.91
N GLY A 122 -8.53 -13.63 4.98
CA GLY A 122 -8.64 -14.28 6.28
C GLY A 122 -7.33 -14.42 7.08
N LYS A 123 -6.19 -13.95 6.57
CA LYS A 123 -4.93 -13.91 7.33
C LYS A 123 -4.74 -12.54 7.98
N SER A 124 -4.77 -12.50 9.30
CA SER A 124 -4.50 -11.29 10.07
C SER A 124 -3.00 -11.05 10.22
N GLU A 125 -2.58 -9.80 10.07
CA GLU A 125 -1.25 -9.35 10.51
C GLU A 125 -1.23 -9.12 12.03
N ASP A 126 -0.05 -9.26 12.65
CA ASP A 126 0.10 -9.10 14.11
C ASP A 126 0.18 -7.62 14.54
N GLU A 127 0.77 -6.78 13.68
CA GLU A 127 1.04 -5.37 13.97
C GLU A 127 0.14 -4.44 13.17
N ALA A 128 -0.24 -3.32 13.81
CA ALA A 128 -0.94 -2.25 13.12
C ALA A 128 0.03 -1.42 12.28
N ARG A 129 -0.36 -1.10 11.04
CA ARG A 129 0.45 -0.29 10.11
C ARG A 129 -0.37 0.82 9.45
N GLU A 130 0.30 1.80 8.85
CA GLU A 130 -0.37 2.88 8.11
C GLU A 130 -1.13 2.31 6.90
N ILE A 131 -2.40 2.67 6.80
CA ILE A 131 -3.30 2.26 5.73
C ILE A 131 -2.95 3.07 4.48
N GLU A 132 -2.75 2.39 3.35
CA GLU A 132 -2.55 3.05 2.05
C GLU A 132 -3.88 3.39 1.37
N HIS A 133 -3.84 4.24 0.34
CA HIS A 133 -5.01 4.59 -0.48
C HIS A 133 -6.22 5.15 0.29
N VAL A 134 -5.98 5.76 1.46
CA VAL A 134 -7.01 6.41 2.29
C VAL A 134 -7.85 7.44 1.52
N MET A 135 -7.22 8.11 0.56
CA MET A 135 -7.84 9.14 -0.29
C MET A 135 -8.60 8.59 -1.50
N TYR A 136 -8.63 7.28 -1.72
CA TYR A 136 -9.33 6.66 -2.85
C TYR A 136 -10.83 6.59 -2.55
N HIS A 137 -11.65 6.72 -3.59
CA HIS A 137 -13.09 6.48 -3.53
C HIS A 137 -13.36 5.00 -3.77
N ASP A 138 -13.09 4.18 -2.78
CA ASP A 138 -13.19 2.71 -2.87
C ASP A 138 -13.57 2.09 -1.51
N TRP A 139 -13.72 2.90 -0.46
CA TRP A 139 -13.89 2.41 0.89
C TRP A 139 -15.36 2.19 1.23
N ARG A 140 -15.61 1.13 1.99
CA ARG A 140 -16.92 0.80 2.56
C ARG A 140 -16.75 0.42 4.03
N LEU A 141 -17.72 0.84 4.86
CA LEU A 141 -17.76 0.51 6.27
C LEU A 141 -18.58 -0.76 6.45
N VAL A 142 -18.06 -1.73 7.20
CA VAL A 142 -18.82 -2.94 7.55
C VAL A 142 -19.79 -2.59 8.69
N PRO A 143 -21.11 -2.79 8.53
CA PRO A 143 -22.09 -2.58 9.61
C PRO A 143 -21.84 -3.51 10.79
N LYS A 144 -22.04 -3.04 12.03
CA LYS A 144 -21.74 -3.81 13.26
C LYS A 144 -22.41 -5.18 13.30
N HIS A 145 -23.65 -5.27 12.83
CA HIS A 145 -24.42 -6.52 12.86
C HIS A 145 -23.93 -7.55 11.82
N GLU A 146 -23.17 -7.11 10.81
CA GLU A 146 -22.60 -7.98 9.78
C GLU A 146 -21.12 -8.29 10.06
N GLU A 147 -20.48 -7.65 11.05
CA GLU A 147 -19.04 -7.81 11.32
C GLU A 147 -18.68 -9.26 11.64
N GLU A 148 -19.51 -9.97 12.42
CA GLU A 148 -19.28 -11.38 12.76
C GLU A 148 -19.41 -12.29 11.54
N ALA A 149 -20.46 -12.10 10.74
CA ALA A 149 -20.70 -12.88 9.52
C ALA A 149 -19.61 -12.62 8.46
N PHE A 150 -19.16 -11.37 8.34
CA PHE A 150 -18.08 -11.01 7.41
C PHE A 150 -16.73 -11.55 7.84
N THR A 151 -16.48 -11.63 9.16
CA THR A 151 -15.21 -12.16 9.70
C THR A 151 -15.19 -13.69 9.70
N ALA A 152 -16.35 -14.35 9.64
CA ALA A 152 -16.45 -15.80 9.61
C ALA A 152 -15.80 -16.36 8.35
N PHE A 153 -14.61 -16.94 8.51
CA PHE A 153 -13.86 -17.56 7.43
C PHE A 153 -13.22 -18.85 7.88
N THR A 154 -13.49 -19.92 7.15
CA THR A 154 -12.78 -21.18 7.26
C THR A 154 -11.58 -21.17 6.34
N ALA A 155 -10.38 -21.17 6.94
CA ALA A 155 -9.14 -21.24 6.19
C ALA A 155 -9.10 -22.52 5.36
N LYS A 156 -9.05 -22.35 4.03
CA LYS A 156 -8.76 -23.46 3.12
C LYS A 156 -7.34 -23.95 3.41
N PRO A 157 -7.09 -25.27 3.44
CA PRO A 157 -5.75 -25.79 3.57
C PRO A 157 -4.88 -25.22 2.43
N GLU A 158 -3.74 -24.64 2.79
CA GLU A 158 -2.80 -24.11 1.80
C GLU A 158 -2.15 -25.28 1.06
N ASP A 159 -2.40 -25.37 -0.25
CA ASP A 159 -1.66 -26.30 -1.11
C ASP A 159 -0.18 -25.92 -1.06
N ARG A 160 0.64 -26.82 -0.51
CA ARG A 160 2.08 -26.64 -0.49
C ARG A 160 2.57 -26.64 -1.94
N LEU A 161 3.30 -25.59 -2.31
CA LEU A 161 3.92 -25.52 -3.63
C LEU A 161 4.92 -26.66 -3.77
N ASN A 162 4.61 -27.60 -4.65
CA ASN A 162 5.50 -28.72 -4.94
C ASN A 162 6.83 -28.21 -5.52
N PRO A 163 7.95 -28.87 -5.22
CA PRO A 163 9.24 -28.55 -5.85
C PRO A 163 9.12 -28.63 -7.38
N VAL A 164 9.66 -27.63 -8.09
CA VAL A 164 9.55 -27.51 -9.55
C VAL A 164 10.90 -27.83 -10.19
N PRO A 165 10.95 -28.54 -11.33
CA PRO A 165 12.21 -28.81 -12.02
C PRO A 165 12.91 -27.53 -12.49
N TYR A 166 14.25 -27.55 -12.50
CA TYR A 166 15.03 -26.47 -13.12
C TYR A 166 14.79 -26.42 -14.64
N PRO A 167 14.89 -25.22 -15.25
CA PRO A 167 14.81 -25.10 -16.70
C PRO A 167 15.94 -25.90 -17.39
N PRO A 168 15.74 -26.32 -18.65
CA PRO A 168 16.58 -27.34 -19.29
C PRO A 168 18.09 -27.08 -19.25
N LEU A 169 18.50 -25.83 -19.49
CA LEU A 169 19.90 -25.44 -19.49
C LEU A 169 20.54 -25.55 -18.09
N LEU A 170 19.89 -24.98 -17.07
CA LEU A 170 20.40 -25.02 -15.70
C LEU A 170 20.44 -26.44 -15.15
N ARG A 171 19.42 -27.26 -15.47
CA ARG A 171 19.41 -28.68 -15.12
C ARG A 171 20.63 -29.40 -15.68
N ALA A 172 20.94 -29.21 -16.96
CA ALA A 172 22.10 -29.85 -17.61
C ALA A 172 23.44 -29.39 -17.00
N MET A 173 23.57 -28.09 -16.71
CA MET A 173 24.78 -27.54 -16.07
C MET A 173 25.01 -28.14 -14.68
N ILE A 174 23.97 -28.24 -13.84
CA ILE A 174 24.07 -28.81 -12.48
C ILE A 174 24.47 -30.28 -12.54
N LEU A 175 23.92 -31.06 -13.47
CA LEU A 175 24.27 -32.48 -13.62
C LEU A 175 25.73 -32.65 -14.09
N ALA A 176 26.19 -31.82 -15.03
CA ALA A 176 27.58 -31.85 -15.49
C ALA A 176 28.58 -31.49 -14.37
N GLU A 177 28.26 -30.50 -13.52
CA GLU A 177 29.10 -30.15 -12.37
C GLU A 177 29.19 -31.28 -11.33
N ARG A 178 28.07 -31.95 -11.02
CA ARG A 178 28.06 -33.11 -10.10
C ARG A 178 28.96 -34.24 -10.60
N GLN A 179 28.84 -34.57 -11.89
CA GLN A 179 29.69 -35.58 -12.52
C GLN A 179 31.18 -35.19 -12.45
N LYS A 180 31.50 -33.92 -12.68
CA LYS A 180 32.87 -33.40 -12.57
C LYS A 180 33.43 -33.50 -11.15
N ASN A 181 32.59 -33.31 -10.14
CA ASN A 181 32.98 -33.38 -8.73
C ASN A 181 33.01 -34.82 -8.17
N GLY A 182 32.67 -35.84 -8.98
CA GLY A 182 32.65 -37.24 -8.58
C GLY A 182 31.38 -37.68 -7.83
N ASP A 183 30.36 -36.82 -7.75
CA ASP A 183 29.08 -37.14 -7.11
C ASP A 183 28.22 -38.01 -8.05
N THR A 184 27.92 -39.25 -7.63
CA THR A 184 27.10 -40.23 -8.36
C THR A 184 25.60 -40.12 -8.06
N SER A 185 25.15 -38.98 -7.52
CA SER A 185 23.75 -38.78 -7.14
C SER A 185 22.82 -38.71 -8.35
N VAL A 186 21.84 -39.62 -8.41
CA VAL A 186 20.81 -39.74 -9.46
C VAL A 186 19.62 -38.80 -9.20
N GLN A 187 19.65 -38.03 -8.12
CA GLN A 187 18.51 -37.18 -7.73
C GLN A 187 18.36 -35.99 -8.67
N GLU A 188 17.13 -35.80 -9.19
CA GLU A 188 16.84 -34.62 -10.01
C GLU A 188 17.02 -33.33 -9.21
N PRO A 189 17.72 -32.33 -9.76
CA PRO A 189 17.76 -31.02 -9.13
C PRO A 189 16.37 -30.39 -9.23
N LEU A 190 15.79 -30.04 -8.07
CA LEU A 190 14.50 -29.39 -7.95
C LEU A 190 14.67 -28.03 -7.27
N LEU A 191 13.89 -27.04 -7.71
CA LEU A 191 13.84 -25.71 -7.15
C LEU A 191 12.75 -25.66 -6.07
N ASN A 192 13.16 -25.40 -4.83
CA ASN A 192 12.23 -25.30 -3.71
C ASN A 192 11.55 -23.91 -3.70
N LEU A 193 10.24 -23.90 -4.00
CA LEU A 193 9.41 -22.70 -4.02
C LEU A 193 8.71 -22.40 -2.69
N GLU A 194 8.77 -23.28 -1.69
CA GLU A 194 8.10 -23.09 -0.39
C GLU A 194 8.57 -21.81 0.33
N ARG A 195 9.79 -21.35 0.03
CA ARG A 195 10.37 -20.14 0.62
C ARG A 195 9.86 -18.86 -0.04
N THR A 196 9.33 -18.92 -1.26
CA THR A 196 8.94 -17.74 -2.03
C THR A 196 7.43 -17.54 -1.92
N ARG A 197 7.00 -16.77 -0.90
CA ARG A 197 5.60 -16.36 -0.79
C ARG A 197 5.30 -15.28 -1.82
N VAL A 198 4.59 -15.64 -2.88
CA VAL A 198 4.09 -14.69 -3.87
C VAL A 198 2.79 -14.09 -3.35
N HIS A 199 2.82 -12.81 -3.00
CA HIS A 199 1.61 -12.08 -2.65
C HIS A 199 0.87 -11.62 -3.92
N PRO A 200 -0.47 -11.55 -3.90
CA PRO A 200 -1.24 -10.94 -4.99
C PRO A 200 -0.80 -9.50 -5.28
N TRP A 201 -0.97 -9.06 -6.53
CA TRP A 201 -0.55 -7.72 -6.98
C TRP A 201 -1.28 -6.57 -6.26
N ASP A 202 -2.45 -6.86 -5.70
CA ASP A 202 -3.32 -5.94 -4.96
C ASP A 202 -3.15 -6.05 -3.42
N TYR A 203 -2.14 -6.82 -2.97
CA TYR A 203 -1.77 -6.86 -1.55
C TYR A 203 -1.29 -5.48 -1.08
N PRO A 204 -1.76 -4.98 0.08
CA PRO A 204 -1.44 -3.63 0.49
C PRO A 204 0.06 -3.45 0.76
N ALA A 205 0.66 -2.46 0.11
CA ALA A 205 2.05 -2.11 0.34
C ALA A 205 2.21 -1.32 1.64
N LYS A 206 3.43 -1.30 2.19
CA LYS A 206 3.76 -0.47 3.37
C LYS A 206 3.73 1.01 2.98
N GLN A 207 2.75 1.76 3.45
CA GLN A 207 2.61 3.18 3.15
C GLN A 207 3.76 4.02 3.74
N GLU A 208 4.34 3.59 4.86
CA GLU A 208 5.42 4.28 5.57
C GLU A 208 6.70 4.42 4.73
N THR A 209 6.91 3.52 3.78
CA THR A 209 8.07 3.56 2.85
C THR A 209 7.77 4.35 1.58
N LYS A 210 6.51 4.73 1.31
CA LYS A 210 6.14 5.52 0.12
C LYS A 210 6.43 7.00 0.32
N GLY A 211 7.12 7.59 -0.66
CA GLY A 211 7.39 9.03 -0.69
C GLY A 211 6.10 9.85 -0.83
N LYS A 212 6.07 11.03 -0.20
CA LYS A 212 4.98 12.01 -0.39
C LYS A 212 5.16 12.78 -1.69
N ALA A 213 4.05 13.17 -2.31
CA ALA A 213 4.07 14.03 -3.48
C ALA A 213 4.78 15.36 -3.14
N LYS A 214 5.77 15.74 -3.96
CA LYS A 214 6.37 17.08 -3.90
C LYS A 214 5.43 18.02 -4.64
N GLY A 215 4.62 18.76 -3.88
CA GLY A 215 3.62 19.66 -4.44
C GLY A 215 4.22 21.00 -4.79
N THR A 216 4.56 21.21 -6.07
CA THR A 216 4.54 22.56 -6.63
C THR A 216 3.10 22.79 -7.11
N PRO A 217 2.34 23.74 -6.54
CA PRO A 217 1.03 24.08 -7.07
C PRO A 217 1.18 24.63 -8.49
N VAL A 218 0.26 24.25 -9.37
CA VAL A 218 0.18 24.71 -10.77
C VAL A 218 -0.98 25.67 -10.94
#